data_AF-A0A521DAL0-F1
#
_entry.id   AF-A0A521DAL0-F1
#
_cell.length_a   1.000
_cell.length_b   1.000
_cell.length_c   1.000
_cell.angle_alpha   90.00
_cell.angle_beta   90.00
_cell.angle_gamma   90.00
#
_symmetry.space_group_name_H-M   'P 1'
#
loop_
_entity.id
_entity.type
_entity.pdbx_description
1 polymer ?
#
loop_
_entity_poly.entity_id
_entity_poly.type
_entity_poly.pdbx_seq_one_letter_code
_entity_poly.pdbx_strand_id
1 'polypeptide(L)' 'MQKKVLGLFVLTAVVLLSACDKSAETYPVSGEQCGPNDPVKTLDAEDCFIPPAGA' A
#
# COMPACT_ATOMS: atom_id res chain seq x y z
N MET A 1 -1.64 -19.12 -32.71
CA MET A 1 -2.19 -17.87 -32.12
C MET A 1 -2.31 -17.94 -30.60
N GLN A 2 -2.79 -19.05 -30.01
CA GLN A 2 -3.03 -19.18 -28.57
C GLN A 2 -1.83 -18.93 -27.63
N LYS A 3 -0.62 -19.39 -27.98
CA LYS A 3 0.59 -19.17 -27.16
C LYS A 3 0.96 -17.70 -27.00
N LYS A 4 0.70 -16.88 -28.03
CA LYS A 4 0.97 -15.43 -28.00
C LYS A 4 -0.05 -14.70 -27.11
N VAL A 5 -1.31 -15.13 -27.13
CA VAL A 5 -2.38 -14.59 -26.28
C VAL A 5 -2.14 -14.95 -24.81
N LEU A 6 -1.75 -16.19 -24.52
CA LEU A 6 -1.39 -16.62 -23.16
C LEU A 6 -0.18 -15.83 -22.62
N GLY A 7 0.87 -15.68 -23.43
CA GLY A 7 2.05 -14.88 -23.05
C GLY A 7 1.71 -13.42 -22.75
N LEU A 8 0.82 -12.81 -23.55
CA LEU A 8 0.35 -11.45 -23.32
C LEU A 8 -0.42 -11.32 -22.00
N PHE A 9 -1.29 -12.28 -21.70
CA PHE A 9 -2.05 -12.30 -20.45
C PHE A 9 -1.14 -12.38 -19.22
N VAL A 10 -0.12 -13.25 -19.25
CA VAL A 10 0.84 -13.40 -18.15
C VAL A 10 1.64 -12.11 -17.94
N LEU A 11 2.14 -11.50 -19.03
CA LEU A 11 2.86 -10.23 -18.95
C LEU A 11 2.01 -9.11 -18.34
N THR A 12 0.74 -9.05 -18.73
CA THR A 12 -0.18 -8.02 -18.23
C THR A 12 -0.49 -8.23 -16.74
N ALA A 13 -0.68 -9.49 -16.31
CA ALA A 13 -0.90 -9.83 -14.91
C ALA A 13 0.29 -9.43 -14.01
N VAL A 14 1.53 -9.68 -14.46
CA VAL A 14 2.74 -9.30 -13.69
C VAL A 14 2.85 -7.78 -13.52
N VAL A 15 2.58 -7.01 -14.58
CA VAL A 15 2.61 -5.54 -14.51
C VAL A 15 1.55 -5.02 -13.52
N LEU A 16 0.33 -5.56 -13.57
CA LEU A 16 -0.75 -5.16 -12.67
C LEU A 16 -0.47 -5.53 -11.20
N LEU A 17 0.13 -6.69 -10.96
CA LEU A 17 0.51 -7.13 -9.61
C LEU A 17 1.66 -6.30 -9.03
N SER A 18 2.59 -5.80 -9.86
CA SER A 18 3.70 -4.94 -9.40
C SER A 18 3.29 -3.54 -8.94
N ALA A 19 2.06 -3.12 -9.27
CA ALA A 19 1.48 -1.86 -8.78
C ALA A 19 0.79 -2.02 -7.41
N CYS A 20 0.44 -3.24 -7.04
CA CYS A 20 0.01 -3.53 -5.67
C CYS A 20 1.25 -3.69 -4.79
N ASP A 21 1.19 -3.08 -3.60
CA ASP A 21 2.15 -3.30 -2.51
C ASP A 21 3.48 -2.55 -2.58
N LYS A 22 3.45 -1.29 -3.02
CA LYS A 22 4.58 -0.36 -2.81
C LYS A 22 4.34 0.68 -1.70
N SER A 23 3.10 0.81 -1.26
CA SER A 23 2.66 1.84 -0.29
C SER A 23 2.70 1.39 1.17
N ALA A 24 2.93 0.11 1.48
CA ALA A 24 2.94 -0.35 2.87
C ALA A 24 4.14 0.19 3.68
N GLU A 25 5.23 0.54 2.98
CA GLU A 25 6.49 1.01 3.58
C GLU A 25 6.66 2.53 3.53
N THR A 26 5.63 3.26 3.11
CA THR A 26 5.65 4.72 2.99
C THR A 26 4.37 5.34 3.56
N TYR A 27 4.49 6.52 4.12
CA TYR A 27 3.35 7.26 4.65
C TYR A 27 2.38 7.64 3.53
N PRO A 28 1.06 7.38 3.69
CA PRO A 28 0.08 7.60 2.62
C PRO A 28 -0.12 9.09 2.27
N VAL A 29 0.22 10.01 3.18
CA VAL A 29 0.05 11.46 2.97
C VAL A 29 1.32 12.11 2.44
N SER A 30 2.47 11.81 3.04
CA SER A 30 3.74 12.47 2.69
C SER A 30 4.59 11.69 1.68
N GLY A 31 4.38 10.37 1.53
CA GLY A 31 5.22 9.49 0.72
C GLY A 31 6.61 9.20 1.33
N GLU A 32 6.87 9.68 2.55
CA GLU A 32 8.12 9.42 3.28
C GLU A 32 8.24 7.95 3.68
N GLN A 33 9.46 7.39 3.65
CA GLN A 33 9.74 6.01 4.04
C GLN A 33 9.50 5.81 5.54
N CYS A 34 8.81 4.74 5.91
CA CYS A 34 8.64 4.34 7.31
C CYS A 34 10.01 4.04 7.96
N GLY A 35 10.27 4.64 9.13
CA GLY A 35 11.54 4.46 9.85
C GLY A 35 11.61 3.17 10.69
N PRO A 36 12.82 2.67 11.02
CA PRO A 36 12.97 1.54 11.94
C PRO A 36 12.48 1.87 13.37
N ASN A 37 12.57 3.13 13.79
CA ASN A 37 12.15 3.63 15.10
C ASN A 37 10.90 4.52 15.00
N ASP A 38 10.08 4.28 13.98
CA ASP A 38 8.90 5.09 13.72
C ASP A 38 7.89 4.97 14.87
N PRO A 39 7.40 6.08 15.45
CA PRO A 39 6.48 6.05 16.58
C PRO A 39 5.15 5.36 16.26
N VAL A 40 4.76 5.28 14.98
CA VAL A 40 3.53 4.59 14.55
C VAL A 40 3.60 3.08 14.82
N LYS A 41 4.80 2.49 14.97
CA LYS A 41 4.96 1.05 15.26
C LYS A 41 4.38 0.61 16.60
N THR A 42 4.31 1.53 17.56
CA THR A 42 3.76 1.28 18.90
C THR A 42 2.43 1.98 19.12
N LEU A 43 1.89 2.63 18.08
CA LEU A 43 0.62 3.33 18.15
C LEU A 43 -0.50 2.33 17.94
N ASP A 44 -1.35 2.16 18.95
CA ASP A 44 -2.56 1.35 18.81
C ASP A 44 -3.68 2.19 18.18
N ALA A 45 -4.60 1.53 17.45
CA ALA A 45 -5.78 2.21 16.93
C ALA A 45 -6.64 2.81 18.06
N GLU A 46 -6.60 2.20 19.24
CA GLU A 46 -7.26 2.65 20.47
C GLU A 46 -6.68 3.97 21.01
N ASP A 47 -5.42 4.29 20.69
CA ASP A 47 -4.78 5.56 21.08
C ASP A 47 -5.31 6.74 20.26
N CYS A 48 -6.00 6.47 19.15
CA CYS A 48 -6.53 7.52 18.27
C CYS A 48 -7.87 8.03 18.82
N PHE A 49 -7.86 9.20 19.44
CA PHE A 49 -9.10 9.92 19.73
C PHE A 49 -9.69 10.45 18.42
N ILE A 50 -10.74 9.79 17.92
CA ILE A 50 -11.54 10.30 16.83
C ILE A 50 -12.63 11.19 17.44
N PRO A 51 -12.51 12.54 17.35
CA PRO A 51 -13.59 13.41 17.78
C PRO A 51 -14.86 13.08 16.98
N PRO A 52 -16.05 13.14 17.61
CA PRO A 52 -17.30 12.93 16.89
C PRO A 52 -17.38 13.93 15.73
N ALA A 53 -17.70 13.44 14.54
CA ALA A 53 -17.86 14.29 13.37
C ALA A 53 -19.00 15.30 13.61
N GLY A 54 -18.66 16.58 13.71
CA GLY A 54 -19.63 17.69 13.79
C GLY A 54 -19.59 18.56 15.04
N ALA A 55 -18.42 18.83 15.62
CA ALA A 55 -18.24 19.96 16.55
C ALA A 55 -18.16 21.30 15.80
#